data_AF-A0A8S3WSN4-F1
#
_entry.id   AF-A0A8S3WSN4-F1
#
_cell.length_a   1.000
_cell.length_b   1.000
_cell.length_c   1.000
_cell.angle_alpha   90.00
_cell.angle_beta   90.00
_cell.angle_gamma   90.00
#
_symmetry.space_group_name_H-M   'P 1'
#
loop_
_entity.id
_entity.type
_entity.pdbx_description
1 polymer ?
#
loop_
_entity_poly.entity_id
_entity_poly.type
_entity_poly.pdbx_seq_one_letter_code
_entity_poly.pdbx_strand_id
1 'polypeptide(L)'
;MGPFKHSVDDGLDLRKAAFECMYTLLGTCLDRLDVFEFLRHVEDGLRDHYDIKMLTYLMCARLAQLCPTVVLQRLESLVEPLRATCTMKVKANSVKQEYEKQDELKRSALRAAAALLQIPEADKNPHLMDFVTQIKSLPELQPIFESILKDSSGGSVDTNLMDQS
;
A
#
# COMPACT_ATOMS: atom_id res chain seq x y z
N MET A 1 0.99 36.07 -4.47
CA MET A 1 0.84 34.89 -3.60
C MET A 1 2.21 34.53 -3.04
N GLY A 2 2.30 34.26 -1.73
CA GLY A 2 3.55 33.96 -1.02
C GLY A 2 4.09 32.54 -1.32
N PRO A 3 4.78 31.87 -0.38
CA PRO A 3 5.56 30.64 -0.60
C PRO A 3 4.73 29.36 -0.87
N PHE A 4 3.44 29.49 -1.23
CA PHE A 4 2.56 28.36 -1.49
C PHE A 4 2.57 28.00 -2.97
N LYS A 5 2.89 26.73 -3.28
CA LYS A 5 2.82 26.18 -4.63
C LYS A 5 1.56 25.31 -4.73
N HIS A 6 0.62 25.72 -5.58
CA HIS A 6 -0.51 24.88 -5.95
C HIS A 6 -0.10 24.03 -7.17
N SER A 7 -0.17 22.72 -7.04
CA SER A 7 0.08 21.80 -8.15
C SER A 7 -1.26 21.48 -8.81
N VAL A 8 -1.33 21.61 -10.14
CA VAL A 8 -2.50 21.22 -10.93
C VAL A 8 -2.11 19.98 -11.72
N ASP A 9 -2.89 18.91 -11.58
CA ASP A 9 -2.73 17.65 -12.29
C ASP A 9 -4.05 17.30 -12.95
N ASP A 10 -4.25 17.77 -14.19
CA ASP A 10 -5.47 17.58 -14.96
C ASP A 10 -5.76 16.10 -15.28
N GLY A 11 -4.75 15.23 -15.15
CA GLY A 11 -4.89 13.79 -15.37
C GLY A 11 -5.26 13.00 -14.11
N LEU A 12 -5.31 13.61 -12.93
CA LEU A 12 -5.47 12.91 -11.66
C LEU A 12 -6.79 12.14 -11.59
N ASP A 13 -7.90 12.75 -11.97
CA ASP A 13 -9.22 12.11 -11.90
C ASP A 13 -9.32 10.90 -12.83
N LEU A 14 -8.72 10.99 -14.02
CA LEU A 14 -8.66 9.86 -14.96
C LEU A 14 -7.79 8.73 -14.40
N ARG A 15 -6.64 9.04 -13.78
CA ARG A 15 -5.81 8.01 -13.13
C ARG A 15 -6.54 7.36 -11.96
N LYS A 16 -7.24 8.12 -11.12
CA LYS A 16 -8.06 7.57 -10.02
C LYS A 16 -9.11 6.59 -10.55
N ALA A 17 -9.87 6.98 -11.56
CA ALA A 17 -10.87 6.11 -12.19
C ALA A 17 -10.24 4.82 -12.77
N ALA A 18 -9.05 4.92 -13.37
CA ALA A 18 -8.33 3.74 -13.86
C ALA A 18 -7.97 2.75 -12.74
N PHE A 19 -7.45 3.24 -11.61
CA PHE A 19 -7.13 2.39 -10.46
C PHE A 19 -8.37 1.83 -9.76
N GLU A 20 -9.48 2.56 -9.70
CA GLU A 20 -10.77 2.05 -9.21
C GLU A 20 -11.31 0.92 -10.10
N CYS A 21 -11.19 1.07 -11.43
CA CYS A 21 -11.49 0.00 -12.37
C CYS A 21 -10.60 -1.22 -12.12
N MET A 22 -9.29 -1.03 -11.95
CA MET A 22 -8.37 -2.13 -11.64
C MET A 22 -8.73 -2.85 -10.34
N TYR A 23 -9.08 -2.11 -9.28
CA TYR A 23 -9.51 -2.69 -8.01
C TYR A 23 -10.79 -3.53 -8.18
N THR A 24 -11.74 -3.06 -9.00
CA THR A 24 -12.95 -3.82 -9.33
C THR A 24 -12.62 -5.12 -10.09
N LEU A 25 -11.70 -5.05 -11.07
CA LEU A 25 -11.27 -6.23 -11.83
C LEU A 25 -10.60 -7.29 -10.94
N LEU A 26 -9.82 -6.85 -9.94
CA LEU A 26 -9.17 -7.73 -8.96
C LEU A 26 -10.18 -8.62 -8.20
N GLY A 27 -11.40 -8.12 -7.98
CA GLY A 27 -12.48 -8.87 -7.33
C GLY A 27 -13.38 -9.69 -8.25
N THR A 28 -13.41 -9.39 -9.56
CA THR A 28 -14.45 -9.90 -10.48
C THR A 28 -13.94 -10.83 -11.57
N CYS A 29 -12.70 -10.66 -12.05
CA CYS A 29 -12.19 -11.45 -13.19
C CYS A 29 -10.66 -11.55 -13.22
N LEU A 30 -10.02 -11.70 -12.06
CA LEU A 30 -8.56 -11.83 -11.94
C LEU A 30 -7.98 -12.99 -12.77
N ASP A 31 -8.74 -14.07 -12.95
CA ASP A 31 -8.39 -15.24 -13.76
C ASP A 31 -8.21 -14.93 -15.26
N ARG A 32 -8.66 -13.77 -15.72
CA ARG A 32 -8.56 -13.31 -17.12
C ARG A 32 -7.48 -12.25 -17.34
N LEU A 33 -6.75 -11.89 -16.30
CA LEU A 33 -5.76 -10.83 -16.34
C LEU A 33 -4.33 -11.39 -16.43
N ASP A 34 -3.46 -10.65 -17.11
CA ASP A 34 -2.03 -10.80 -16.90
C ASP A 34 -1.67 -10.18 -15.54
N VAL A 35 -1.43 -11.04 -14.55
CA VAL A 35 -1.13 -10.61 -13.18
C VAL A 35 0.21 -9.88 -13.09
N PHE A 36 1.18 -10.17 -13.96
CA PHE A 36 2.47 -9.47 -13.95
C PHE A 36 2.33 -8.03 -14.43
N GLU A 37 1.57 -7.80 -15.51
CA GLU A 37 1.30 -6.45 -15.99
C GLU A 37 0.39 -5.68 -15.02
N PHE A 38 -0.59 -6.36 -14.43
CA PHE A 38 -1.42 -5.77 -13.36
C PHE A 38 -0.56 -5.31 -12.18
N LEU A 39 0.38 -6.14 -11.71
CA LEU A 39 1.29 -5.81 -10.62
C LEU A 39 2.23 -4.65 -10.97
N ARG A 40 2.65 -4.53 -12.23
CA ARG A 40 3.44 -3.38 -12.68
C ARG A 40 2.66 -2.07 -12.50
N HIS A 41 1.39 -2.04 -12.89
CA HIS A 41 0.55 -0.86 -12.68
C HIS A 41 0.26 -0.59 -11.21
N VAL A 42 0.11 -1.64 -10.39
CA VAL A 42 0.02 -1.48 -8.92
C VAL A 42 1.29 -0.83 -8.37
N GLU A 43 2.47 -1.25 -8.82
CA GLU A 43 3.75 -0.65 -8.43
C GLU A 43 3.81 0.86 -8.76
N ASP A 44 3.34 1.26 -9.95
CA ASP A 44 3.25 2.66 -10.34
C ASP A 44 2.32 3.45 -9.40
N GLY A 45 1.15 2.90 -9.06
CA GLY A 45 0.20 3.55 -8.17
C GLY A 45 0.68 3.70 -6.72
N LEU A 46 1.57 2.80 -6.24
CA LEU A 46 2.21 2.94 -4.93
C LEU A 46 3.12 4.18 -4.84
N ARG A 47 3.48 4.79 -5.98
CA ARG A 47 4.31 6.00 -6.07
C ARG A 47 3.51 7.25 -6.45
N ASP A 48 2.21 7.13 -6.72
CA ASP A 48 1.36 8.22 -7.24
C ASP A 48 0.77 9.10 -6.10
N HIS A 49 -0.28 9.84 -6.42
CA HIS A 49 -1.02 10.72 -5.54
C HIS A 49 -1.61 9.96 -4.33
N TYR A 50 -1.86 10.69 -3.26
CA TYR A 50 -2.41 10.19 -2.00
C TYR A 50 -3.57 9.20 -2.18
N ASP A 51 -4.61 9.58 -2.93
CA ASP A 51 -5.80 8.74 -3.14
C ASP A 51 -5.46 7.41 -3.86
N ILE A 52 -4.59 7.48 -4.87
CA ILE A 52 -4.17 6.31 -5.65
C ILE A 52 -3.29 5.39 -4.79
N LYS A 53 -2.37 5.96 -3.99
CA LYS A 53 -1.57 5.21 -3.01
C LYS A 53 -2.47 4.44 -2.04
N MET A 54 -3.50 5.09 -1.50
CA MET A 54 -4.42 4.46 -0.56
C MET A 54 -5.11 3.22 -1.17
N LEU A 55 -5.61 3.35 -2.40
CA LEU A 55 -6.23 2.23 -3.10
C LEU A 55 -5.22 1.14 -3.48
N THR A 56 -4.02 1.51 -3.91
CA THR A 56 -2.98 0.54 -4.30
C THR A 56 -2.39 -0.22 -3.12
N TYR A 57 -2.31 0.35 -1.92
CA TYR A 57 -1.96 -0.42 -0.72
C TYR A 57 -2.98 -1.54 -0.43
N LEU A 58 -4.27 -1.24 -0.62
CA LEU A 58 -5.32 -2.25 -0.49
C LEU A 58 -5.21 -3.33 -1.57
N MET A 59 -4.98 -2.94 -2.83
CA MET A 59 -4.73 -3.88 -3.93
C MET A 59 -3.52 -4.76 -3.66
N CYS A 60 -2.41 -4.19 -3.18
CA CYS A 60 -1.20 -4.93 -2.82
C CYS A 60 -1.47 -5.99 -1.74
N ALA A 61 -2.19 -5.61 -0.68
CA ALA A 61 -2.59 -6.55 0.37
C ALA A 61 -3.49 -7.68 -0.15
N ARG A 62 -4.44 -7.38 -1.05
CA ARG A 62 -5.31 -8.40 -1.67
C ARG A 62 -4.52 -9.31 -2.62
N LEU A 63 -3.61 -8.77 -3.42
CA LEU A 63 -2.77 -9.55 -4.33
C LEU A 63 -1.84 -10.51 -3.57
N ALA A 64 -1.35 -10.12 -2.40
CA ALA A 64 -0.56 -11.01 -1.54
C ALA A 64 -1.34 -12.29 -1.18
N GLN A 65 -2.66 -12.20 -1.05
CA GLN A 65 -3.53 -13.34 -0.74
C GLN A 65 -3.98 -14.10 -2.00
N LEU A 66 -4.30 -13.37 -3.08
CA LEU A 66 -4.87 -13.95 -4.30
C LEU A 66 -3.81 -14.57 -5.23
N CYS A 67 -2.61 -13.97 -5.27
CA CYS A 67 -1.53 -14.37 -6.17
C CYS A 67 -0.16 -14.38 -5.46
N PRO A 68 -0.01 -15.10 -4.32
CA PRO A 68 1.17 -15.03 -3.46
C PRO A 68 2.48 -15.32 -4.21
N THR A 69 2.48 -16.30 -5.11
CA THR A 69 3.67 -16.70 -5.88
C THR A 69 4.14 -15.61 -6.85
N VAL A 70 3.22 -14.87 -7.48
CA VAL A 70 3.57 -13.79 -8.41
C VAL A 70 4.07 -12.57 -7.64
N VAL A 71 3.40 -12.25 -6.53
CA VAL A 71 3.82 -11.16 -5.63
C VAL A 71 5.21 -11.43 -5.04
N LEU A 72 5.50 -12.67 -4.63
CA LEU A 72 6.81 -13.06 -4.11
C LEU A 72 7.94 -12.78 -5.12
N GLN A 73 7.70 -12.99 -6.41
CA GLN A 73 8.67 -12.72 -7.48
C GLN A 73 8.89 -11.21 -7.73
N ARG A 74 7.96 -10.36 -7.30
CA ARG A 74 8.03 -8.89 -7.46
C ARG A 74 8.18 -8.16 -6.13
N LEU A 75 8.48 -8.88 -5.06
CA LEU A 75 8.43 -8.38 -3.69
C LEU A 75 9.39 -7.20 -3.47
N GLU A 76 10.59 -7.26 -4.05
CA GLU A 76 11.58 -6.17 -3.96
C GLU A 76 11.01 -4.85 -4.51
N SER A 77 10.35 -4.87 -5.67
CA SER A 77 9.85 -3.66 -6.31
C SER A 77 8.63 -3.07 -5.60
N LEU A 78 7.84 -3.90 -4.91
CA LEU A 78 6.71 -3.50 -4.08
C LEU A 78 7.12 -2.95 -2.71
N VAL A 79 8.21 -3.47 -2.13
CA VAL A 79 8.69 -3.06 -0.80
C VAL A 79 9.23 -1.63 -0.83
N GLU A 80 9.92 -1.22 -1.90
CA GLU A 80 10.58 0.08 -1.94
C GLU A 80 9.61 1.28 -1.82
N PRO A 81 8.48 1.34 -2.54
CA PRO A 81 7.45 2.38 -2.34
C PRO A 81 6.84 2.38 -0.93
N LEU A 82 6.65 1.21 -0.32
CA LEU A 82 6.14 1.09 1.06
C LEU A 82 7.15 1.68 2.05
N ARG A 83 8.42 1.35 1.87
CA ARG A 83 9.53 1.87 2.67
C ARG A 83 9.64 3.38 2.57
N ALA A 84 9.57 3.93 1.35
CA ALA A 84 9.59 5.37 1.13
C ALA A 84 8.45 6.08 1.88
N THR A 85 7.25 5.47 1.88
CA THR A 85 6.10 6.01 2.61
C THR A 85 6.29 5.95 4.11
N CYS A 86 6.75 4.82 4.66
CA CYS A 86 6.97 4.66 6.10
C CYS A 86 8.06 5.60 6.65
N THR A 87 9.09 5.90 5.84
CA THR A 87 10.25 6.71 6.26
C THR A 87 10.10 8.20 5.93
N MET A 88 9.10 8.58 5.13
CA MET A 88 8.88 9.98 4.75
C MET A 88 8.53 10.85 5.96
N LYS A 89 9.30 11.94 6.11
CA LYS A 89 9.12 12.97 7.14
C LYS A 89 8.40 14.17 6.56
N VAL A 90 7.29 14.56 7.19
CA VAL A 90 6.57 15.78 6.85
C VAL A 90 7.41 16.99 7.30
N LYS A 91 7.37 18.08 6.54
CA LYS A 91 8.11 19.32 6.87
C LYS A 91 7.55 19.94 8.15
N ALA A 92 8.43 20.47 9.01
CA ALA A 92 8.05 21.04 10.31
C ALA A 92 6.96 22.14 10.22
N ASN A 93 6.93 22.88 9.12
CA ASN A 93 5.99 23.96 8.86
C ASN A 93 4.74 23.53 8.06
N SER A 94 4.54 22.24 7.82
CA SER A 94 3.34 21.73 7.17
C SER A 94 2.11 21.95 8.06
N VAL A 95 0.96 22.11 7.41
CA VAL A 95 -0.33 22.18 8.12
C VAL A 95 -0.71 20.82 8.70
N LYS A 96 -1.52 20.82 9.77
CA LYS A 96 -1.95 19.59 10.48
C LYS A 96 -2.47 18.49 9.56
N GLN A 97 -3.22 18.87 8.52
CA GLN A 97 -3.79 17.95 7.54
C GLN A 97 -2.74 17.11 6.80
N GLU A 98 -1.55 17.66 6.53
CA GLU A 98 -0.47 16.93 5.85
C GLU A 98 0.17 15.88 6.76
N TYR A 99 0.24 16.15 8.07
CA TYR A 99 0.66 15.15 9.05
C TYR A 99 -0.36 14.01 9.15
N GLU A 100 -1.65 14.35 9.23
CA GLU A 100 -2.74 13.36 9.29
C GLU A 100 -2.74 12.45 8.05
N LYS A 101 -2.61 13.02 6.84
CA LYS A 101 -2.47 12.25 5.60
C LYS A 101 -1.27 11.31 5.64
N GLN A 102 -0.12 11.81 6.09
CA GLN A 102 1.08 10.97 6.14
C GLN A 102 0.96 9.83 7.16
N ASP A 103 0.33 10.07 8.30
CA ASP A 103 0.06 9.02 9.28
C ASP A 103 -0.93 7.98 8.77
N GLU A 104 -1.93 8.39 7.98
CA GLU A 104 -2.85 7.48 7.30
C GLU A 104 -2.14 6.62 6.26
N LEU A 105 -1.31 7.23 5.40
CA LEU A 105 -0.48 6.51 4.43
C LEU A 105 0.44 5.50 5.12
N LYS A 106 1.09 5.89 6.22
CA LYS A 106 1.94 4.98 7.02
C LYS A 106 1.17 3.77 7.51
N ARG A 107 -0.01 3.97 8.11
CA ARG A 107 -0.85 2.85 8.58
C ARG A 107 -1.27 1.94 7.45
N SER A 108 -1.66 2.50 6.30
CA SER A 108 -2.08 1.70 5.14
C SER A 108 -0.91 0.91 4.53
N ALA A 109 0.26 1.53 4.38
CA ALA A 109 1.48 0.87 3.94
C ALA A 109 1.93 -0.26 4.89
N LEU A 110 1.79 -0.07 6.20
CA LEU A 110 2.07 -1.11 7.21
C LEU A 110 1.11 -2.30 7.09
N ARG A 111 -0.17 -2.08 6.75
CA ARG A 111 -1.12 -3.17 6.47
C ARG A 111 -0.72 -3.95 5.22
N ALA A 112 -0.30 -3.27 4.15
CA ALA A 112 0.22 -3.93 2.97
C ALA A 112 1.48 -4.75 3.29
N ALA A 113 2.43 -4.19 4.06
CA ALA A 113 3.63 -4.90 4.49
C ALA A 113 3.31 -6.14 5.35
N ALA A 114 2.32 -6.03 6.24
CA ALA A 114 1.85 -7.16 7.04
C ALA A 114 1.24 -8.27 6.17
N ALA A 115 0.47 -7.92 5.15
CA ALA A 115 -0.08 -8.89 4.18
C ALA A 115 1.04 -9.57 3.36
N LEU A 116 2.06 -8.82 2.94
CA LEU A 116 3.22 -9.37 2.24
C LEU A 116 3.99 -10.39 3.10
N LEU A 117 4.09 -10.15 4.41
CA LEU A 117 4.70 -11.10 5.36
C LEU A 117 3.91 -12.41 5.52
N GLN A 118 2.61 -12.43 5.18
CA GLN A 118 1.81 -13.66 5.24
C GLN A 118 2.03 -14.57 4.02
N ILE A 119 2.73 -14.10 2.99
CA ILE A 119 3.06 -14.93 1.83
C ILE A 119 4.05 -16.01 2.27
N PRO A 120 3.80 -17.31 1.96
CA PRO A 120 4.75 -18.36 2.24
C PRO A 120 6.13 -18.05 1.63
N GLU A 121 7.19 -18.24 2.40
CA GLU A 121 8.59 -17.99 2.00
C GLU A 121 8.98 -16.51 1.88
N ALA A 122 8.10 -15.57 2.21
CA ALA A 122 8.42 -14.14 2.20
C ALA A 122 9.48 -13.75 3.25
N ASP A 123 9.60 -14.53 4.33
CA ASP A 123 10.63 -14.38 5.36
C ASP A 123 12.05 -14.64 4.86
N LYS A 124 12.20 -15.30 3.70
CA LYS A 124 13.49 -15.52 3.04
C LYS A 124 13.89 -14.37 2.13
N ASN A 125 13.00 -13.43 1.84
CA ASN A 125 13.32 -12.27 1.01
C ASN A 125 14.05 -11.20 1.83
N PRO A 126 15.32 -10.89 1.52
CA PRO A 126 16.12 -9.95 2.34
C PRO A 126 15.54 -8.54 2.33
N HIS A 127 14.99 -8.06 1.21
CA HIS A 127 14.45 -6.71 1.11
C HIS A 127 13.25 -6.49 2.02
N LEU A 128 12.34 -7.47 2.07
CA LEU A 128 11.19 -7.44 2.99
C LEU A 128 11.65 -7.53 4.44
N MET A 129 12.58 -8.42 4.76
CA MET A 129 13.07 -8.57 6.14
C MET A 129 13.83 -7.35 6.65
N ASP A 130 14.64 -6.71 5.79
CA ASP A 130 15.30 -5.45 6.10
C ASP A 130 14.27 -4.33 6.31
N PHE A 131 13.19 -4.31 5.53
CA PHE A 131 12.08 -3.38 5.72
C PHE A 131 11.38 -3.58 7.06
N VAL A 132 11.06 -4.81 7.41
CA VAL A 132 10.40 -5.15 8.67
C VAL A 132 11.29 -4.81 9.86
N THR A 133 12.59 -5.07 9.76
CA THR A 133 13.57 -4.68 10.78
C THR A 133 13.61 -3.17 10.94
N GLN A 134 13.60 -2.41 9.84
CA GLN A 134 13.54 -0.96 9.87
C GLN A 134 12.24 -0.45 10.53
N ILE A 135 11.08 -1.02 10.20
CA ILE A 135 9.79 -0.67 10.85
C ILE A 135 9.88 -0.88 12.37
N LYS A 136 10.41 -2.03 12.80
CA LYS A 136 10.56 -2.36 14.22
C LYS A 136 11.58 -1.47 14.95
N SER A 137 12.52 -0.87 14.23
CA SER A 137 13.47 0.10 14.81
C SER A 137 12.87 1.50 15.01
N LEU A 138 11.73 1.80 14.39
CA LEU A 138 11.07 3.10 14.47
C LEU A 138 10.01 3.05 15.61
N PRO A 139 10.22 3.79 16.72
CA PRO A 139 9.35 3.70 17.91
C PRO A 139 7.91 4.13 17.64
N GLU A 140 7.68 4.97 16.64
CA GLU A 140 6.34 5.41 16.24
C GLU A 140 5.60 4.38 15.36
N LEU A 141 6.32 3.51 14.63
CA LEU A 141 5.71 2.54 13.73
C LEU A 141 5.56 1.15 14.35
N GLN A 142 6.52 0.75 15.18
CA GLN A 142 6.54 -0.56 15.84
C GLN A 142 5.20 -0.94 16.51
N PRO A 143 4.62 -0.13 17.42
CA PRO A 143 3.37 -0.53 18.10
C PRO A 143 2.18 -0.66 17.15
N ILE A 144 2.15 0.17 16.10
CA ILE A 144 1.11 0.11 15.07
C ILE A 144 1.25 -1.19 14.28
N PHE A 145 2.46 -1.54 13.88
CA PHE A 145 2.73 -2.73 13.10
C PHE A 145 2.45 -4.02 13.90
N GLU A 146 2.84 -4.07 15.17
CA GLU A 146 2.53 -5.19 16.06
C GLU A 146 1.01 -5.37 16.25
N SER A 147 0.26 -4.29 16.40
CA SER A 147 -1.21 -4.35 16.45
C SER A 147 -1.79 -4.95 15.17
N ILE A 148 -1.33 -4.49 14.00
CA ILE A 148 -1.80 -4.99 12.70
C ILE A 148 -1.51 -6.49 12.54
N LEU A 149 -0.31 -6.95 12.92
CA LEU A 149 0.06 -8.36 12.86
C LEU A 149 -0.84 -9.23 13.75
N LYS A 150 -1.18 -8.73 14.94
CA LYS A 150 -2.09 -9.41 15.86
C LYS A 150 -3.50 -9.52 15.27
N ASP A 151 -4.03 -8.45 14.70
CA ASP A 151 -5.36 -8.43 14.09
C ASP A 151 -5.44 -9.38 12.87
N SER A 152 -4.38 -9.44 12.07
CA SER A 152 -4.29 -10.31 10.89
C SER A 152 -4.30 -11.81 11.24
N SER A 153 -3.81 -12.17 12.43
CA SER A 153 -3.86 -13.56 12.92
C SER A 153 -5.25 -14.00 13.42
N GLY A 154 -6.20 -13.06 13.57
CA GLY A 154 -7.50 -13.27 14.19
C GLY A 154 -8.72 -13.31 13.25
N GLY A 155 -8.59 -12.96 11.96
CA GLY A 155 -9.74 -13.01 11.06
C GLY A 155 -9.46 -12.55 9.63
N SER A 156 -9.85 -13.39 8.68
CA SER A 156 -10.15 -13.00 7.31
C SER A 156 -11.30 -11.98 7.34
N VAL A 157 -10.97 -10.69 7.37
CA VAL A 157 -11.99 -9.64 7.30
C VAL A 157 -12.41 -9.50 5.85
N ASP A 158 -13.58 -10.08 5.53
CA ASP A 158 -14.36 -9.81 4.33
C ASP A 158 -14.46 -8.30 4.08
N THR A 159 -13.60 -7.81 3.19
CA THR A 159 -13.58 -6.39 2.79
C THR A 159 -14.60 -6.11 1.66
N ASN A 160 -15.58 -7.00 1.46
CA ASN A 160 -16.59 -6.90 0.40
C ASN A 160 -17.91 -6.24 0.87
N LEU A 161 -17.93 -5.59 2.04
CA LEU A 161 -19.13 -4.92 2.57
C LEU A 161 -18.95 -3.40 2.61
N MET A 162 -18.70 -2.78 1.45
CA MET A 162 -18.90 -1.34 1.26
C MET A 162 -19.37 -1.09 -0.18
N ASP A 163 -20.56 -1.57 -0.53
CA ASP A 163 -21.45 -0.90 -1.50
C ASP A 163 -22.84 -1.56 -1.49
N GLN A 164 -23.68 -1.20 -0.50
CA GLN A 164 -25.13 -1.26 -0.63
C GLN A 164 -25.73 -0.20 0.28
N SER A 165 -25.94 1.01 -0.27
CA SER A 165 -27.07 1.93 -0.01
C SER A 165 -26.90 3.22 -0.81
#